data_AF-A0A4P6WYW8-F1
#
_entry.id   AF-A0A4P6WYW8-F1
#
_cell.length_a   1.000
_cell.length_b   1.000
_cell.length_c   1.000
_cell.angle_alpha   90.00
_cell.angle_beta   90.00
_cell.angle_gamma   90.00
#
_symmetry.space_group_name_H-M   'P 1'
#
loop_
_entity.id
_entity.type
_entity.pdbx_description
1 polymer ?
#
loop_
_entity_poly.entity_id
_entity_poly.type
_entity_poly.pdbx_seq_one_letter_code
_entity_poly.pdbx_strand_id
1 'polypeptide(L)'
;MRLLYVFALFTLTACSSTGVVPMNKDSYLISKKSAQVGFGPPIGIKGEVYTEANDFCAKEGKAVETLKYEETNSGFARSAAVALEFRCVPR
;
A
#
# COMPACT_ATOMS: atom_id res chain seq x y z
N MET A 1 29.94 -31.14 -18.51
CA MET A 1 30.01 -29.80 -17.87
C MET A 1 28.70 -29.08 -18.14
N ARG A 2 27.65 -29.54 -17.44
CA ARG A 2 26.24 -29.17 -17.59
C ARG A 2 25.74 -28.90 -16.16
N LEU A 3 26.54 -28.13 -15.42
CA LEU A 3 26.48 -28.05 -13.96
C LEU A 3 26.74 -26.62 -13.41
N LEU A 4 26.43 -25.61 -14.23
CA LEU A 4 26.17 -24.24 -13.77
C LEU A 4 24.66 -24.01 -13.96
N TYR A 5 23.81 -24.92 -13.47
CA TYR A 5 23.14 -24.73 -12.17
C TYR A 5 22.74 -23.26 -12.03
N VAL A 6 21.66 -22.89 -12.71
CA VAL A 6 20.35 -22.85 -12.04
C VAL A 6 20.43 -21.96 -10.78
N PHE A 7 21.19 -20.87 -10.86
CA PHE A 7 20.92 -19.65 -10.10
C PHE A 7 19.72 -18.95 -10.75
N ALA A 8 18.65 -19.72 -10.95
CA ALA A 8 17.29 -19.25 -11.11
C ALA A 8 16.94 -18.64 -9.76
N LEU A 9 17.46 -17.43 -9.55
CA LEU A 9 17.23 -16.57 -8.41
C LEU A 9 15.77 -16.17 -8.51
N PHE A 10 14.93 -17.04 -7.96
CA PHE A 10 13.53 -16.80 -7.67
C PHE A 10 13.50 -15.62 -6.68
N THR A 11 13.54 -14.40 -7.21
CA THR A 11 13.21 -13.20 -6.45
C THR A 11 11.72 -13.29 -6.14
N LEU A 12 11.41 -13.96 -5.04
CA LEU A 12 10.09 -13.95 -4.41
C LEU A 12 9.78 -12.49 -4.09
N THR A 13 9.03 -11.84 -4.98
CA THR A 13 8.49 -10.51 -4.73
C THR A 13 7.49 -10.65 -3.58
N ALA A 14 7.91 -10.26 -2.38
CA ALA A 14 7.04 -10.19 -1.23
C ALA A 14 5.95 -9.13 -1.51
N CYS A 15 4.75 -9.58 -1.85
CA CYS A 15 3.61 -8.71 -2.09
C CYS A 15 3.12 -8.15 -0.74
N SER A 16 3.69 -7.00 -0.32
CA SER A 16 3.40 -6.34 0.96
C SER A 16 2.33 -5.24 0.86
N SER A 17 1.90 -4.90 -0.35
CA SER A 17 0.88 -3.88 -0.66
C SER A 17 -0.15 -4.49 -1.62
N THR A 18 -1.42 -4.12 -1.50
CA THR A 18 -2.44 -4.50 -2.49
C THR A 18 -2.24 -3.82 -3.85
N GLY A 19 -1.50 -2.71 -3.88
CA GLY A 19 -1.56 -1.77 -4.99
C GLY A 19 -2.87 -0.96 -4.94
N VAL A 20 -3.06 -0.07 -5.92
CA VAL A 20 -4.34 0.61 -6.15
C VAL A 20 -5.36 -0.38 -6.71
N VAL A 21 -6.40 -0.67 -5.93
CA VAL A 21 -7.50 -1.56 -6.33
C VAL A 21 -8.75 -0.71 -6.61
N PRO A 22 -9.35 -0.77 -7.81
CA PRO A 22 -10.60 -0.07 -8.09
C PRO A 22 -11.74 -0.66 -7.26
N MET A 23 -12.57 0.23 -6.71
CA MET A 23 -13.76 -0.07 -5.93
C MET A 23 -15.01 0.43 -6.70
N ASN A 24 -16.13 0.62 -6.01
CA ASN A 24 -17.37 1.10 -6.61
C ASN A 24 -17.39 2.63 -6.73
N LYS A 25 -18.16 3.20 -7.67
CA LYS A 25 -18.42 4.66 -7.77
C LYS A 25 -17.14 5.52 -7.87
N ASP A 26 -16.21 5.14 -8.73
CA ASP A 26 -14.96 5.86 -8.99
C ASP A 26 -14.06 6.02 -7.74
N SER A 27 -14.22 5.12 -6.75
CA SER A 27 -13.29 5.01 -5.62
C SER A 27 -12.27 3.91 -5.84
N TYR A 28 -11.17 4.02 -5.09
CA TYR A 28 -10.03 3.13 -5.11
C TYR A 28 -9.60 2.84 -3.68
N LEU A 29 -9.03 1.66 -3.46
CA LEU A 29 -8.53 1.20 -2.18
C LEU A 29 -7.04 0.88 -2.29
N ILE A 30 -6.25 1.34 -1.31
CA ILE A 30 -4.89 0.87 -1.07
C ILE A 30 -4.82 0.38 0.37
N SER A 31 -4.40 -0.87 0.55
CA SER A 31 -4.17 -1.46 1.86
C SER A 31 -2.72 -1.91 1.99
N LYS A 32 -2.07 -1.51 3.08
CA LYS A 32 -0.69 -1.86 3.40
C LYS A 32 -0.57 -2.42 4.82
N LYS A 33 0.31 -3.40 4.97
CA LYS A 33 0.68 -3.99 6.26
C LYS A 33 2.13 -3.65 6.56
N SER A 34 2.40 -3.21 7.79
CA SER A 34 3.74 -2.83 8.22
C SER A 34 4.52 -4.07 8.67
N ALA A 35 5.80 -4.12 8.33
CA ALA A 35 6.76 -5.05 8.92
C ALA A 35 7.26 -4.60 10.31
N GLN A 36 6.79 -3.45 10.80
CA GLN A 36 7.19 -2.91 12.11
C GLN A 36 6.89 -3.92 13.23
N VAL A 37 7.94 -4.19 14.01
CA VAL A 37 7.88 -5.02 15.22
C VAL A 37 7.81 -4.10 16.43
N GLY A 38 6.92 -4.42 17.37
CA GLY A 38 6.73 -3.65 18.61
C GLY A 38 5.37 -2.97 18.68
N PHE A 39 5.31 -1.87 19.42
CA PHE A 39 4.10 -1.08 19.64
C PHE A 39 4.28 0.30 19.01
N GLY A 40 3.23 0.81 18.38
CA GLY A 40 3.23 2.16 17.83
C GLY A 40 2.39 2.34 16.56
N PRO A 41 2.21 3.60 16.15
CA PRO A 41 1.42 3.95 14.98
C PRO A 41 2.15 3.65 13.65
N PRO A 42 1.42 3.24 12.58
CA PRO A 42 1.95 2.94 11.25
C PRO A 42 2.30 4.17 10.41
N ILE A 43 3.06 5.13 10.95
CA ILE A 43 3.32 6.41 10.25
C ILE A 43 3.97 6.24 8.87
N GLY A 44 4.91 5.29 8.74
CA GLY A 44 5.58 5.01 7.47
C GLY A 44 4.60 4.56 6.38
N ILE A 45 3.85 3.48 6.63
CA ILE A 45 2.91 2.95 5.63
C ILE A 45 1.70 3.88 5.40
N LYS A 46 1.36 4.76 6.36
CA LYS A 46 0.40 5.85 6.14
C LYS A 46 0.89 6.80 5.06
N GLY A 47 2.13 7.27 5.15
CA GLY A 47 2.73 8.11 4.12
C GLY A 47 2.76 7.41 2.75
N GLU A 48 3.15 6.13 2.74
CA GLU A 48 3.21 5.34 1.50
C GLU A 48 1.86 5.22 0.78
N VAL A 49 0.76 4.93 1.48
CA VAL A 49 -0.57 4.83 0.82
C VAL A 49 -1.02 6.17 0.24
N TYR A 50 -0.70 7.28 0.91
CA TYR A 50 -1.00 8.61 0.39
C TYR A 50 -0.12 8.99 -0.80
N THR A 51 1.18 8.65 -0.78
CA THR A 51 2.06 8.84 -1.93
C THR A 51 1.55 8.05 -3.14
N GLU A 52 1.21 6.77 -2.93
CA GLU A 52 0.70 5.90 -4.01
C GLU A 52 -0.64 6.40 -4.57
N ALA A 53 -1.55 6.88 -3.73
CA ALA A 53 -2.80 7.51 -4.16
C ALA A 53 -2.55 8.80 -4.95
N ASN A 54 -1.61 9.64 -4.50
CA ASN A 54 -1.25 10.89 -5.19
C ASN A 54 -0.64 10.59 -6.56
N ASP A 55 0.29 9.64 -6.64
CA ASP A 55 0.91 9.21 -7.89
C ASP A 55 -0.13 8.64 -8.86
N PHE A 56 -1.16 7.95 -8.34
CA PHE A 56 -2.26 7.45 -9.15
C PHE A 56 -3.12 8.58 -9.73
N CYS A 57 -3.63 9.49 -8.89
CA CYS A 57 -4.49 10.58 -9.36
C CYS A 57 -3.73 11.61 -10.22
N ALA A 58 -2.44 11.81 -9.97
CA ALA A 58 -1.60 12.74 -10.74
C ALA A 58 -1.46 12.33 -12.21
N LYS A 59 -1.56 11.04 -12.54
CA LYS A 59 -1.57 10.56 -13.95
C LYS A 59 -2.72 11.14 -14.77
N GLU A 60 -3.81 11.52 -14.12
CA GLU A 60 -4.97 12.17 -14.74
C GLU A 60 -5.04 13.68 -14.47
N GLY A 61 -4.00 14.27 -13.87
CA GLY A 61 -4.00 15.68 -13.48
C GLY A 61 -4.96 16.02 -12.33
N LYS A 62 -5.45 15.02 -11.61
CA LYS A 62 -6.42 15.15 -10.50
C LYS A 62 -5.71 15.17 -9.13
N ALA A 63 -6.44 15.51 -8.08
CA ALA A 63 -6.02 15.40 -6.68
C ALA A 63 -6.73 14.24 -5.97
N VAL A 64 -6.12 13.76 -4.90
CA VAL A 64 -6.69 12.73 -4.01
C VAL A 64 -7.70 13.38 -3.08
N GLU A 65 -8.92 12.84 -3.07
CA GLU A 65 -9.91 13.06 -2.02
C GLU A 65 -9.98 11.80 -1.15
N THR A 66 -9.72 11.93 0.16
CA THR A 66 -9.87 10.81 1.10
C THR A 66 -11.34 10.56 1.38
N LEU A 67 -11.81 9.35 1.08
CA LEU A 67 -13.17 8.92 1.41
C LEU A 67 -13.21 8.23 2.76
N LYS A 68 -12.25 7.35 3.00
CA LYS A 68 -12.12 6.60 4.26
C LYS A 68 -10.67 6.29 4.54
N TYR A 69 -10.27 6.40 5.79
CA TYR A 69 -8.95 6.00 6.24
C TYR A 69 -9.07 5.19 7.53
N GLU A 70 -8.58 3.95 7.50
CA GLU A 70 -8.53 3.06 8.65
C GLU A 70 -7.09 2.79 9.03
N GLU A 71 -6.81 2.85 10.33
CA GLU A 71 -5.48 2.68 10.89
C GLU A 71 -5.52 1.66 12.03
N THR A 72 -4.63 0.68 11.96
CA THR A 72 -4.41 -0.31 13.01
C THR A 72 -2.98 -0.16 13.51
N ASN A 73 -2.83 0.20 14.79
CA ASN A 73 -1.51 0.29 15.43
C ASN A 73 -0.85 -1.08 15.61
N SER A 74 0.47 -1.13 15.59
CA SER A 74 1.20 -2.34 16.00
C SER A 74 1.00 -2.59 17.50
N GLY A 75 1.01 -3.86 17.90
CA GLY A 75 0.87 -4.28 19.29
C GLY A 75 1.26 -5.74 19.51
N PHE A 76 0.98 -6.27 20.71
CA PHE A 76 1.33 -7.65 21.05
C PHE A 76 0.75 -8.64 20.03
N ALA A 77 1.64 -9.39 19.37
CA ALA A 77 1.31 -10.33 18.29
C ALA A 77 0.46 -9.73 17.14
N ARG A 78 0.45 -8.40 16.96
CA ARG A 78 -0.32 -7.71 15.93
C ARG A 78 0.56 -6.71 15.18
N SER A 79 0.70 -6.93 13.88
CA SER A 79 1.31 -5.98 12.95
C SER A 79 0.41 -4.75 12.73
N ALA A 80 1.02 -3.59 12.48
CA ALA A 80 0.27 -2.43 12.06
C ALA A 80 -0.25 -2.57 10.62
N ALA A 81 -1.37 -1.92 10.31
CA ALA A 81 -1.95 -1.91 8.97
C ALA A 81 -2.69 -0.59 8.73
N VAL A 82 -2.79 -0.19 7.46
CA VAL A 82 -3.61 0.94 7.04
C VAL A 82 -4.42 0.57 5.80
N ALA A 83 -5.59 1.16 5.67
CA ALA A 83 -6.41 1.09 4.47
C ALA A 83 -6.91 2.49 4.11
N LEU A 84 -6.64 2.92 2.88
CA LEU A 84 -7.06 4.21 2.35
C LEU A 84 -8.03 3.97 1.20
N GLU A 85 -9.27 4.38 1.39
CA GLU A 85 -10.23 4.54 0.31
C GLU A 85 -10.22 6.01 -0.15
N PHE A 86 -10.07 6.21 -1.44
CA PHE A 86 -9.96 7.54 -2.03
C PHE A 86 -10.60 7.59 -3.41
N ARG A 87 -10.81 8.80 -3.92
CA ARG A 87 -11.18 9.06 -5.32
C ARG A 87 -10.33 10.18 -5.88
N CYS A 88 -10.25 10.25 -7.20
CA CYS A 88 -9.55 11.33 -7.89
C CYS A 88 -10.55 12.43 -8.27
N VAL A 89 -10.30 13.66 -7.81
CA VAL A 89 -11.15 14.83 -8.07
C VAL A 89 -10.38 15.92 -8.83
N PRO A 90 -11.07 16.80 -9.59
CA PRO A 90 -10.45 18.00 -10.13
C PRO A 90 -9.73 18.80 -9.03
N ARG A 91 -8.59 19.39 -9.38
CA ARG A 91 -7.85 20.28 -8.48
C ARG A 91 -8.52 21.63 -8.29
#